data_AF-A0A7J7GRP1-F1
#
_entry.id   AF-A0A7J7GRP1-F1
#
_cell.length_a   1.000
_cell.length_b   1.000
_cell.length_c   1.000
_cell.angle_alpha   90.00
_cell.angle_beta   90.00
_cell.angle_gamma   90.00
#
_symmetry.space_group_name_H-M   'P 1'
#
loop_
_entity.id
_entity.type
_entity.pdbx_description
1 polymer ?
#
loop_
_entity_poly.entity_id
_entity_poly.type
_entity_poly.pdbx_seq_one_letter_code
_entity_poly.pdbx_strand_id
1 'polypeptide(L)'
;MDESHEHDHECDHQPPPSPGVSPVQLKDCIQELLKFTLDGTLVGLDIGLSKDYCSNLLKDDPVCPNPNNTSHTTGFSEGVPTYPLYKLLASALYHSISFATFHRPYVTMALIHDDTSFKQKEDEWIELVVEKGSELLKVLKNVDFELHVQEPFFSQLKDGVKTVEGRCAVGDNNRIVSGALILLNKCLVLQVQDVCRYASFSEMLEAESLTKVLPGVKAIEEGVEIYRKFYSEEKERSNGVLAICVTKPAAQPYISLASILSVSMLDLKEIIQSLKFKDAIHHGGASTGMHSSPTYNGMLSSSNFNIFTFIQGLSYGGLQRLLGFVHTVGTTVEALPPPRSTLLSSFLLPHNPNVESSTLTDGARALAKHVNRSSSKYWGAYGGSDSNKNKLAKDAISHLIAHCCWLNLHIVPPHGVVYEIRIADGYGARWSEDGTKFIGFLEPYMEDGHSKGWKH
;
A
#
# COMPACT_ATOMS: atom_id res chain seq x y z
N MET A 1 8.16 -48.41 -19.24
CA MET A 1 8.44 -47.34 -20.21
C MET A 1 7.23 -46.47 -20.24
N ASP A 2 7.23 -45.45 -19.39
CA ASP A 2 6.43 -44.24 -19.58
C ASP A 2 7.13 -43.20 -18.69
N GLU A 3 7.99 -42.41 -19.34
CA GLU A 3 8.71 -41.31 -18.71
C GLU A 3 7.78 -40.10 -18.67
N SER A 4 7.50 -39.65 -17.45
CA SER A 4 6.87 -38.37 -17.16
C SER A 4 7.81 -37.24 -17.59
N HIS A 5 7.41 -36.49 -18.62
CA HIS A 5 8.01 -35.20 -18.92
C HIS A 5 7.64 -34.18 -17.84
N GLU A 6 8.55 -33.97 -16.90
CA GLU A 6 8.59 -32.73 -16.11
C GLU A 6 8.99 -31.60 -17.05
N HIS A 7 8.11 -30.60 -17.19
CA HIS A 7 8.47 -29.32 -17.78
C HIS A 7 9.31 -28.57 -16.76
N ASP A 8 10.63 -28.62 -16.92
CA ASP A 8 11.54 -27.69 -16.28
C ASP A 8 11.17 -26.26 -16.70
N HIS A 9 10.78 -25.45 -15.73
CA HIS A 9 10.75 -24.00 -15.87
C HIS A 9 12.20 -23.52 -16.00
N GLU A 10 12.72 -23.43 -17.22
CA GLU A 10 13.92 -22.66 -17.54
C GLU A 10 13.69 -21.20 -17.08
N CYS A 11 14.32 -20.84 -15.96
CA CYS A 11 14.57 -19.44 -15.64
C CYS A 11 15.48 -18.89 -16.75
N ASP A 12 14.89 -18.22 -17.73
CA ASP A 12 15.60 -17.58 -18.83
C ASP A 12 16.48 -16.44 -18.25
N HIS A 13 17.72 -16.77 -17.90
CA HIS A 13 18.71 -15.82 -17.38
C HIS A 13 19.26 -14.98 -18.52
N GLN A 14 18.42 -14.10 -19.07
CA GLN A 14 18.85 -13.18 -20.11
C GLN A 14 19.92 -12.22 -19.56
N PRO A 15 20.95 -11.88 -20.37
CA PRO A 15 21.92 -10.86 -20.03
C PRO A 15 21.19 -9.58 -19.65
N PRO A 16 21.65 -8.82 -18.64
CA PRO A 16 20.98 -7.58 -18.30
C PRO A 16 21.05 -6.63 -19.52
N PRO A 17 19.96 -5.88 -19.78
CA PRO A 17 19.88 -4.99 -20.93
C PRO A 17 20.99 -3.95 -20.93
N SER A 18 21.35 -3.46 -22.11
CA SER A 18 22.23 -2.31 -22.26
C SER A 18 21.66 -1.10 -21.49
N PRO A 19 22.52 -0.23 -20.94
CA PRO A 19 22.05 0.92 -20.18
C PRO A 19 21.10 1.79 -21.00
N GLY A 20 19.96 2.17 -20.41
CA GLY A 20 19.14 3.25 -20.95
C GLY A 20 19.87 4.59 -20.78
N VAL A 21 19.56 5.57 -21.64
CA VAL A 21 20.19 6.90 -21.63
C VAL A 21 19.15 7.98 -21.32
N SER A 22 19.61 9.07 -20.70
CA SER A 22 18.79 10.25 -20.36
C SER A 22 18.04 10.86 -21.57
N PRO A 23 16.90 11.55 -21.35
CA PRO A 23 16.25 11.79 -20.06
C PRO A 23 15.29 10.68 -19.65
N VAL A 24 15.34 10.27 -18.38
CA VAL A 24 14.35 9.35 -17.79
C VAL A 24 13.02 10.09 -17.65
N GLN A 25 11.95 9.54 -18.25
CA GLN A 25 10.61 10.10 -18.12
C GLN A 25 9.88 9.51 -16.92
N LEU A 26 9.21 10.35 -16.13
CA LEU A 26 8.43 9.92 -14.96
C LEU A 26 7.41 8.84 -15.33
N LYS A 27 6.76 8.96 -16.50
CA LYS A 27 5.77 8.01 -17.00
C LYS A 27 6.30 6.57 -17.03
N ASP A 28 7.58 6.40 -17.34
CA ASP A 28 8.19 5.09 -17.58
C ASP A 28 8.70 4.43 -16.29
N CYS A 29 8.83 5.21 -15.20
CA CYS A 29 9.38 4.74 -13.93
C CYS A 29 8.37 4.78 -12.76
N ILE A 30 7.30 5.57 -12.84
CA ILE A 30 6.42 5.82 -11.68
C ILE A 30 5.75 4.56 -11.12
N GLN A 31 5.47 3.55 -11.96
CA GLN A 31 4.89 2.29 -11.50
C GLN A 31 5.88 1.51 -10.63
N GLU A 32 7.11 1.30 -11.12
CA GLU A 32 8.16 0.61 -10.36
C GLU A 32 8.58 1.41 -9.14
N LEU A 33 8.64 2.73 -9.25
CA LEU A 33 8.94 3.62 -8.13
C LEU A 33 7.87 3.53 -7.04
N LEU A 34 6.59 3.56 -7.42
CA LEU A 34 5.48 3.41 -6.47
C LEU A 34 5.51 2.03 -5.82
N LYS A 35 5.66 0.97 -6.62
CA LYS A 35 5.78 -0.40 -6.13
C LYS A 35 6.92 -0.52 -5.11
N PHE A 36 8.11 -0.05 -5.46
CA PHE A 36 9.28 -0.01 -4.58
C PHE A 36 9.03 0.79 -3.29
N THR A 37 8.30 1.90 -3.38
CA THR A 37 7.95 2.74 -2.21
C THR A 37 6.94 2.02 -1.30
N LEU A 38 5.96 1.31 -1.87
CA LEU A 38 4.92 0.57 -1.13
C LEU A 38 5.44 -0.75 -0.54
N ASP A 39 6.35 -1.43 -1.24
CA ASP A 39 6.94 -2.71 -0.80
C ASP A 39 7.75 -2.56 0.50
N GLY A 40 7.99 -1.33 0.97
CA GLY A 40 8.31 -1.04 2.36
C GLY A 40 9.58 -1.73 2.89
N THR A 41 10.42 -2.25 2.01
CA THR A 41 11.67 -2.96 2.36
C THR A 41 12.82 -2.00 2.67
N LEU A 42 12.53 -0.72 2.92
CA LEU A 42 13.51 0.26 3.39
C LEU A 42 13.37 0.40 4.90
N VAL A 43 14.37 -0.06 5.64
CA VAL A 43 14.51 0.21 7.06
C VAL A 43 14.55 1.73 7.27
N GLY A 44 13.54 2.29 7.94
CA GLY A 44 13.52 3.69 8.38
C GLY A 44 12.74 4.69 7.52
N LEU A 45 12.02 4.26 6.48
CA LEU A 45 11.10 5.13 5.75
C LEU A 45 9.67 4.97 6.30
N ASP A 46 9.24 5.85 7.20
CA ASP A 46 7.84 5.91 7.63
C ASP A 46 7.02 6.67 6.58
N ILE A 47 6.41 5.93 5.66
CA ILE A 47 5.50 6.48 4.64
C ILE A 47 4.14 6.88 5.22
N GLY A 48 3.92 6.72 6.53
CA GLY A 48 2.65 7.03 7.20
C GLY A 48 1.49 6.08 6.84
N LEU A 49 1.78 5.02 6.06
CA LEU A 49 0.82 4.00 5.62
C LEU A 49 1.03 2.71 6.41
N SER A 50 -0.07 2.02 6.74
CA SER A 50 0.05 0.69 7.36
C SER A 50 0.57 -0.34 6.36
N LYS A 51 1.24 -1.37 6.87
CA LYS A 51 1.73 -2.49 6.05
C LYS A 51 0.59 -3.19 5.30
N ASP A 52 -0.57 -3.33 5.95
CA ASP A 52 -1.76 -3.95 5.34
C ASP A 52 -2.29 -3.11 4.17
N TYR A 53 -2.29 -1.79 4.33
CA TYR A 53 -2.72 -0.86 3.30
C TYR A 53 -1.83 -0.95 2.05
N CYS A 54 -0.51 -0.95 2.24
CA CYS A 54 0.44 -1.10 1.14
C CYS A 54 0.28 -2.47 0.47
N SER A 55 0.12 -3.53 1.25
CA SER A 55 -0.12 -4.88 0.73
C SER A 55 -1.41 -4.95 -0.10
N ASN A 56 -2.48 -4.28 0.33
CA ASN A 56 -3.75 -4.26 -0.42
C ASN A 56 -3.64 -3.52 -1.77
N LEU A 57 -2.86 -2.44 -1.84
CA LEU A 57 -2.58 -1.76 -3.10
C LEU A 57 -1.82 -2.64 -4.10
N LEU A 58 -0.94 -3.50 -3.58
CA LEU A 58 -0.05 -4.38 -4.34
C LEU A 58 -0.67 -5.73 -4.72
N LYS A 59 -1.82 -6.10 -4.13
CA LYS A 59 -2.50 -7.37 -4.43
C LYS A 59 -2.81 -7.49 -5.92
N ASP A 60 -2.38 -8.59 -6.53
CA ASP A 60 -2.81 -8.99 -7.86
C ASP A 60 -4.22 -9.61 -7.81
N ASP A 61 -4.92 -9.58 -8.95
CA ASP A 61 -6.31 -10.03 -9.05
C ASP A 61 -6.44 -11.54 -8.76
N PRO A 62 -7.32 -11.98 -7.85
CA PRO A 62 -7.72 -13.39 -7.78
C PRO A 62 -8.68 -13.70 -8.93
N VAL A 63 -8.12 -13.95 -10.12
CA VAL A 63 -8.79 -14.60 -11.28
C VAL A 63 -10.10 -13.92 -11.73
N CYS A 64 -10.03 -13.06 -12.74
CA CYS A 64 -11.18 -12.81 -13.62
C CYS A 64 -11.42 -14.02 -14.55
N PRO A 65 -12.62 -14.64 -14.57
CA PRO A 65 -12.94 -15.73 -15.49
C PRO A 65 -13.32 -15.17 -16.88
N ASN A 66 -12.33 -14.80 -17.70
CA ASN A 66 -12.25 -15.03 -19.17
C ASN A 66 -11.26 -14.06 -19.86
N PRO A 67 -10.36 -14.52 -20.75
CA PRO A 67 -9.35 -13.67 -21.39
C PRO A 67 -9.83 -12.89 -22.64
N ASN A 68 -11.08 -13.05 -23.08
CA ASN A 68 -11.47 -12.68 -24.45
C ASN A 68 -12.19 -11.33 -24.62
N ASN A 69 -12.09 -10.40 -23.67
CA ASN A 69 -12.65 -9.04 -23.83
C ASN A 69 -11.58 -7.96 -23.66
N THR A 70 -10.62 -7.91 -24.58
CA THR A 70 -9.81 -6.71 -24.80
C THR A 70 -10.67 -5.63 -25.46
N SER A 71 -11.46 -4.91 -24.66
CA SER A 71 -11.94 -3.58 -25.05
C SER A 71 -11.04 -2.55 -24.39
N HIS A 72 -10.47 -1.66 -25.20
CA HIS A 72 -9.80 -0.45 -24.75
C HIS A 72 -10.83 0.44 -24.03
N THR A 73 -11.02 0.22 -22.73
CA THR A 73 -11.89 1.03 -21.88
C THR A 73 -11.07 1.61 -20.74
N THR A 74 -11.12 2.93 -20.62
CA THR A 74 -10.45 3.72 -19.60
C THR A 74 -10.98 3.38 -18.20
N GLY A 75 -10.23 2.54 -17.47
CA GLY A 75 -10.02 2.54 -16.01
C GLY A 75 -11.18 2.30 -15.04
N PHE A 76 -12.43 2.59 -15.40
CA PHE A 76 -13.59 2.51 -14.53
C PHE A 76 -14.82 2.12 -15.35
N SER A 77 -14.87 0.89 -15.87
CA SER A 77 -16.10 0.35 -16.45
C SER A 77 -16.65 -0.71 -15.50
N GLU A 78 -17.91 -0.55 -15.09
CA GLU A 78 -18.69 -1.47 -14.24
C GLU A 78 -18.23 -1.65 -12.78
N GLY A 79 -17.86 -0.56 -12.09
CA GLY A 79 -17.90 -0.50 -10.62
C GLY A 79 -16.88 -1.35 -9.86
N VAL A 80 -16.04 -2.11 -10.56
CA VAL A 80 -14.89 -2.86 -10.01
C VAL A 80 -13.62 -2.24 -10.56
N PRO A 81 -12.76 -1.63 -9.73
CA PRO A 81 -11.47 -1.14 -10.19
C PRO A 81 -10.64 -2.31 -10.74
N THR A 82 -10.01 -2.12 -11.89
CA THR A 82 -9.07 -3.13 -12.42
C THR A 82 -7.83 -3.20 -11.53
N TYR A 83 -7.58 -4.37 -10.97
CA TYR A 83 -6.39 -4.66 -10.17
C TYR A 83 -5.15 -4.79 -11.09
N PRO A 84 -3.94 -4.59 -10.53
CA PRO A 84 -3.65 -4.12 -9.18
C PRO A 84 -3.83 -2.60 -9.02
N LEU A 85 -4.40 -2.17 -7.89
CA LEU A 85 -4.79 -0.78 -7.62
C LEU A 85 -3.60 0.19 -7.67
N TYR A 86 -2.38 -0.26 -7.34
CA TYR A 86 -1.19 0.59 -7.40
C TYR A 86 -0.93 1.13 -8.83
N LYS A 87 -1.32 0.42 -9.90
CA LYS A 87 -1.13 0.92 -11.27
C LYS A 87 -2.00 2.13 -11.58
N LEU A 88 -3.26 2.10 -11.11
CA LEU A 88 -4.17 3.23 -11.22
C LEU A 88 -3.69 4.41 -10.37
N LEU A 89 -3.22 4.13 -9.15
CA LEU A 89 -2.61 5.13 -8.27
C LEU A 89 -1.35 5.76 -8.92
N ALA A 90 -0.48 4.95 -9.52
CA ALA A 90 0.71 5.43 -10.22
C ALA A 90 0.34 6.37 -11.38
N SER A 91 -0.69 6.02 -12.16
CA SER A 91 -1.20 6.89 -13.22
C SER A 91 -1.75 8.20 -12.66
N ALA A 92 -2.49 8.15 -11.56
CA ALA A 92 -3.06 9.34 -10.92
C ALA A 92 -1.98 10.27 -10.37
N LEU A 93 -0.94 9.71 -9.75
CA LEU A 93 0.23 10.44 -9.26
C LEU A 93 1.03 11.06 -10.42
N TYR A 94 1.22 10.31 -11.52
CA TYR A 94 1.92 10.81 -12.71
C TYR A 94 1.23 12.06 -13.24
N HIS A 95 -0.09 11.99 -13.43
CA HIS A 95 -0.82 13.14 -13.92
C HIS A 95 -0.78 14.32 -12.95
N SER A 96 -0.94 14.06 -11.64
CA SER A 96 -0.90 15.09 -10.61
C SER A 96 0.45 15.83 -10.59
N ILE A 97 1.56 15.09 -10.72
CA ILE A 97 2.92 15.65 -10.73
C ILE A 97 3.25 16.33 -12.06
N SER A 98 2.89 15.73 -13.19
CA SER A 98 3.31 16.20 -14.52
C SER A 98 2.50 17.37 -15.06
N PHE A 99 1.22 17.47 -14.73
CA PHE A 99 0.34 18.50 -15.30
C PHE A 99 -0.13 19.52 -14.27
N ALA A 100 0.24 19.37 -12.99
CA ALA A 100 -0.32 20.13 -11.88
C ALA A 100 -1.85 20.20 -11.94
N THR A 101 -2.48 19.13 -12.48
CA THR A 101 -3.92 19.07 -12.71
C THR A 101 -4.61 18.70 -11.40
N PHE A 102 -4.77 19.68 -10.53
CA PHE A 102 -5.46 19.53 -9.24
C PHE A 102 -6.93 19.96 -9.31
N HIS A 103 -7.53 19.94 -10.51
CA HIS A 103 -8.90 20.38 -10.68
C HIS A 103 -9.88 19.43 -10.02
N ARG A 104 -10.59 19.93 -9.02
CA ARG A 104 -11.86 19.38 -8.57
C ARG A 104 -12.85 19.40 -9.74
N PRO A 105 -13.57 18.31 -10.06
CA PRO A 105 -14.74 18.42 -10.91
C PRO A 105 -15.73 19.36 -10.21
N TYR A 106 -15.95 20.55 -10.77
CA TYR A 106 -16.74 21.63 -10.17
C TYR A 106 -18.24 21.33 -10.08
N VAL A 107 -18.67 20.09 -10.27
CA VAL A 107 -20.08 19.73 -10.35
C VAL A 107 -20.47 19.09 -9.02
N THR A 108 -21.20 19.87 -8.22
CA THR A 108 -21.91 19.53 -6.96
C THR A 108 -21.24 19.97 -5.64
N MET A 109 -20.77 21.22 -5.55
CA MET A 109 -20.35 21.86 -4.29
C MET A 109 -20.82 23.33 -4.18
N ALA A 110 -22.05 23.63 -4.57
CA ALA A 110 -22.63 24.97 -4.39
C ALA A 110 -23.49 25.12 -3.11
N LEU A 111 -23.51 24.13 -2.21
CA LEU A 111 -24.46 24.10 -1.08
C LEU A 111 -23.86 23.73 0.29
N ILE A 112 -22.56 23.86 0.50
CA ILE A 112 -21.97 23.65 1.83
C ILE A 112 -21.20 24.91 2.23
N HIS A 113 -21.46 25.36 3.46
CA HIS A 113 -20.79 26.46 4.14
C HIS A 113 -19.27 26.48 3.91
N ASP A 114 -18.71 27.71 3.94
CA ASP A 114 -17.28 28.04 3.92
C ASP A 114 -16.46 27.22 4.96
N ASP A 115 -16.11 25.99 4.65
CA ASP A 115 -15.11 25.20 5.39
C ASP A 115 -13.72 25.61 4.92
N THR A 116 -13.33 26.83 5.32
CA THR A 116 -12.01 27.42 5.12
C THR A 116 -10.87 26.46 5.51
N SER A 117 -11.09 25.58 6.50
CA SER A 117 -10.11 24.57 6.93
C SER A 117 -9.85 23.45 5.91
N PHE A 118 -10.86 22.99 5.15
CA PHE A 118 -10.66 21.91 4.17
C PHE A 118 -9.91 22.45 2.95
N LYS A 119 -10.32 23.63 2.49
CA LYS A 119 -9.66 24.32 1.39
C LYS A 119 -8.19 24.61 1.71
N GLN A 120 -7.91 25.04 2.95
CA GLN A 120 -6.53 25.25 3.40
C GLN A 120 -5.69 23.96 3.35
N LYS A 121 -6.21 22.81 3.82
CA LYS A 121 -5.50 21.53 3.74
C LYS A 121 -5.30 21.05 2.30
N GLU A 122 -6.30 21.25 1.45
CA GLU A 122 -6.22 20.94 0.02
C GLU A 122 -5.11 21.79 -0.65
N ASP A 123 -5.05 23.09 -0.34
CA ASP A 123 -3.99 23.99 -0.83
C ASP A 123 -2.61 23.56 -0.30
N GLU A 124 -2.48 23.23 0.98
CA GLU A 124 -1.25 22.68 1.60
C GLU A 124 -0.80 21.38 0.90
N TRP A 125 -1.73 20.50 0.56
CA TRP A 125 -1.44 19.25 -0.16
C TRP A 125 -0.99 19.52 -1.59
N ILE A 126 -1.67 20.42 -2.32
CA ILE A 126 -1.28 20.82 -3.67
C ILE A 126 0.14 21.41 -3.67
N GLU A 127 0.44 22.31 -2.73
CA GLU A 127 1.78 22.87 -2.56
C GLU A 127 2.82 21.76 -2.33
N LEU A 128 2.51 20.78 -1.48
CA LEU A 128 3.39 19.64 -1.23
C LEU A 128 3.62 18.79 -2.49
N VAL A 129 2.58 18.49 -3.28
CA VAL A 129 2.75 17.73 -4.53
C VAL A 129 3.56 18.50 -5.55
N VAL A 130 3.38 19.82 -5.64
CA VAL A 130 4.20 20.67 -6.51
C VAL A 130 5.66 20.66 -6.04
N GLU A 131 5.89 20.87 -4.75
CA GLU A 131 7.23 20.89 -4.15
C GLU A 131 7.93 19.53 -4.35
N LYS A 132 7.37 18.46 -3.82
CA LYS A 132 7.96 17.11 -3.86
C LYS A 132 7.93 16.49 -5.26
N GLY A 133 6.93 16.81 -6.06
CA GLY A 133 6.90 16.45 -7.47
C GLY A 133 8.03 17.11 -8.25
N SER A 134 8.34 18.38 -7.97
CA SER A 134 9.47 19.06 -8.59
C SER A 134 10.83 18.50 -8.16
N GLU A 135 10.99 18.14 -6.89
CA GLU A 135 12.18 17.45 -6.38
C GLU A 135 12.38 16.09 -7.08
N LEU A 136 11.31 15.29 -7.17
CA LEU A 136 11.29 14.02 -7.88
C LEU A 136 11.75 14.18 -9.33
N LEU A 137 11.14 15.11 -10.07
CA LEU A 137 11.47 15.38 -11.47
C LEU A 137 12.90 15.87 -11.63
N LYS A 138 13.41 16.69 -10.69
CA LYS A 138 14.79 17.15 -10.69
C LYS A 138 15.77 15.99 -10.51
N VAL A 139 15.49 15.04 -9.61
CA VAL A 139 16.31 13.84 -9.43
C VAL A 139 16.34 13.02 -10.71
N LEU A 140 15.17 12.73 -11.31
CA LEU A 140 15.07 11.93 -12.54
C LEU A 140 15.74 12.62 -13.74
N LYS A 141 15.63 13.94 -13.86
CA LYS A 141 16.27 14.72 -14.92
C LYS A 141 17.81 14.66 -14.86
N ASN A 142 18.37 14.50 -13.67
CA ASN A 142 19.81 14.43 -13.45
C ASN A 142 20.36 13.00 -13.61
N VAL A 143 19.51 12.00 -13.87
CA VAL A 143 19.96 10.62 -14.13
C VAL A 143 20.62 10.54 -15.51
N ASP A 144 21.84 10.02 -15.55
CA ASP A 144 22.61 9.85 -16.78
C ASP A 144 22.32 8.49 -17.45
N PHE A 145 22.20 7.44 -16.63
CA PHE A 145 22.04 6.05 -17.11
C PHE A 145 20.96 5.29 -16.36
N GLU A 146 20.26 4.38 -17.04
CA GLU A 146 19.36 3.40 -16.43
C GLU A 146 19.99 2.00 -16.51
N LEU A 147 20.10 1.30 -15.38
CA LEU A 147 20.57 -0.09 -15.35
C LEU A 147 19.53 -0.99 -14.72
N HIS A 148 19.47 -2.23 -15.20
CA HIS A 148 18.70 -3.29 -14.56
C HIS A 148 19.64 -4.25 -13.81
N VAL A 149 19.31 -4.54 -12.55
CA VAL A 149 20.03 -5.46 -11.66
C VAL A 149 19.06 -6.48 -11.09
N GLN A 150 19.39 -7.77 -11.16
CA GLN A 150 18.55 -8.84 -10.62
C GLN A 150 18.76 -9.03 -9.11
N GLU A 151 17.79 -9.66 -8.45
CA GLU A 151 17.98 -10.14 -7.07
C GLU A 151 18.98 -11.31 -7.03
N PRO A 152 19.77 -11.47 -5.95
CA PRO A 152 19.77 -10.68 -4.70
C PRO A 152 20.60 -9.38 -4.77
N PHE A 153 21.27 -9.11 -5.88
CA PHE A 153 22.24 -8.02 -6.00
C PHE A 153 21.61 -6.63 -5.92
N PHE A 154 20.37 -6.49 -6.40
CA PHE A 154 19.60 -5.25 -6.26
C PHE A 154 19.38 -4.89 -4.79
N SER A 155 18.89 -5.84 -3.98
CA SER A 155 18.73 -5.62 -2.53
C SER A 155 20.07 -5.30 -1.84
N GLN A 156 21.15 -5.98 -2.23
CA GLN A 156 22.48 -5.69 -1.65
C GLN A 156 23.00 -4.29 -1.99
N LEU A 157 22.74 -3.78 -3.20
CA LEU A 157 23.07 -2.40 -3.61
C LEU A 157 22.21 -1.37 -2.86
N LYS A 158 20.91 -1.66 -2.71
CA LYS A 158 19.96 -0.84 -1.95
C LYS A 158 20.39 -0.66 -0.50
N ASP A 159 20.83 -1.75 0.13
CA ASP A 159 21.27 -1.81 1.53
C ASP A 159 22.71 -1.31 1.71
N GLY A 160 23.45 -1.08 0.61
CA GLY A 160 24.83 -0.59 0.63
C GLY A 160 25.87 -1.65 1.03
N VAL A 161 25.49 -2.93 1.05
CA VAL A 161 26.41 -4.04 1.30
C VAL A 161 27.25 -4.33 0.05
N LYS A 162 26.63 -4.29 -1.13
CA LYS A 162 27.31 -4.30 -2.42
C LYS A 162 27.61 -2.87 -2.83
N THR A 163 28.87 -2.56 -3.12
CA THR A 163 29.32 -1.20 -3.48
C THR A 163 30.00 -1.14 -4.84
N VAL A 164 30.16 -2.28 -5.50
CA VAL A 164 30.77 -2.38 -6.83
C VAL A 164 29.88 -3.22 -7.73
N GLU A 165 29.46 -2.66 -8.87
CA GLU A 165 28.69 -3.37 -9.88
C GLU A 165 29.59 -3.74 -11.06
N GLY A 166 29.83 -5.04 -11.24
CA GLY A 166 30.60 -5.56 -12.36
C GLY A 166 29.75 -5.74 -13.62
N ARG A 167 30.20 -5.20 -14.75
CA ARG A 167 29.53 -5.31 -16.05
C ARG A 167 30.53 -5.58 -17.17
N CYS A 168 30.13 -6.32 -18.19
CA CYS A 168 30.94 -6.42 -19.41
C CYS A 168 31.00 -5.04 -20.10
N ALA A 169 32.19 -4.64 -20.59
CA ALA A 169 32.43 -3.30 -21.12
C ALA A 169 31.86 -3.12 -22.55
N VAL A 170 30.54 -3.24 -22.68
CA VAL A 170 29.83 -3.27 -23.97
C VAL A 170 28.82 -2.14 -24.06
N GLY A 171 28.67 -1.57 -25.25
CA GLY A 171 27.66 -0.55 -25.54
C GLY A 171 27.80 0.68 -24.64
N ASP A 172 26.66 1.18 -24.14
CA ASP A 172 26.61 2.38 -23.30
C ASP A 172 27.29 2.21 -21.93
N ASN A 173 27.60 0.99 -21.49
CA ASN A 173 28.37 0.79 -20.24
C ASN A 173 29.73 1.49 -20.31
N ASN A 174 30.33 1.57 -21.52
CA ASN A 174 31.61 2.24 -21.74
C ASN A 174 31.57 3.76 -21.51
N ARG A 175 30.37 4.34 -21.46
CA ARG A 175 30.16 5.80 -21.30
C ARG A 175 29.96 6.19 -19.84
N ILE A 176 29.83 5.23 -18.94
CA ILE A 176 29.68 5.47 -17.50
C ILE A 176 31.01 6.00 -16.97
N VAL A 177 30.95 7.11 -16.24
CA VAL A 177 32.10 7.82 -15.69
C VAL A 177 31.86 8.20 -14.23
N SER A 178 32.94 8.46 -13.50
CA SER A 178 32.88 9.01 -12.15
C SER A 178 32.04 10.30 -12.11
N GLY A 179 31.20 10.42 -11.08
CA GLY A 179 30.23 11.49 -10.90
C GLY A 179 28.85 11.24 -11.51
N ALA A 180 28.70 10.29 -12.44
CA ALA A 180 27.42 9.99 -13.08
C ALA A 180 26.37 9.45 -12.10
N LEU A 181 25.10 9.75 -12.37
CA LEU A 181 23.95 9.21 -11.64
C LEU A 181 23.29 8.07 -12.43
N ILE A 182 23.11 6.93 -11.76
CA ILE A 182 22.53 5.73 -12.34
C ILE A 182 21.20 5.44 -11.63
N LEU A 183 20.13 5.24 -12.41
CA LEU A 183 18.85 4.73 -11.92
C LEU A 183 18.80 3.20 -12.08
N LEU A 184 18.79 2.50 -10.96
CA LEU A 184 18.62 1.05 -10.90
C LEU A 184 17.15 0.68 -10.84
N ASN A 185 16.74 -0.26 -11.71
CA ASN A 185 15.39 -0.83 -11.75
C ASN A 185 14.29 0.23 -11.67
N LYS A 186 14.53 1.40 -12.29
CA LYS A 186 13.60 2.52 -12.34
C LYS A 186 13.17 3.12 -10.99
N CYS A 187 13.85 2.78 -9.89
CA CYS A 187 13.40 3.19 -8.54
C CYS A 187 14.51 3.66 -7.58
N LEU A 188 15.76 3.21 -7.76
CA LEU A 188 16.87 3.53 -6.85
C LEU A 188 17.97 4.30 -7.59
N VAL A 189 18.33 5.49 -7.09
CA VAL A 189 19.42 6.27 -7.68
C VAL A 189 20.72 5.98 -6.94
N LEU A 190 21.81 5.72 -7.67
CA LEU A 190 23.16 5.60 -7.15
C LEU A 190 24.10 6.57 -7.88
N GLN A 191 25.14 7.03 -7.19
CA GLN A 191 26.19 7.86 -7.77
C GLN A 191 27.46 7.04 -7.98
N VAL A 192 28.02 7.12 -9.18
CA VAL A 192 29.29 6.49 -9.53
C VAL A 192 30.43 7.26 -8.88
N GLN A 193 31.19 6.57 -8.04
CA GLN A 193 32.39 7.11 -7.41
C GLN A 193 33.61 6.92 -8.32
N ASP A 194 33.73 5.73 -8.92
CA ASP A 194 34.84 5.39 -9.79
C ASP A 194 34.45 4.29 -10.79
N VAL A 195 35.19 4.18 -11.90
CA VAL A 195 35.01 3.15 -12.92
C VAL A 195 36.36 2.57 -13.33
N CYS A 196 36.61 1.33 -12.93
CA CYS A 196 37.84 0.60 -13.26
C CYS A 196 37.61 -0.38 -14.40
N ARG A 197 38.61 -0.55 -15.28
CA ARG A 197 38.59 -1.54 -16.38
C ARG A 197 39.55 -2.69 -16.09
N TYR A 198 39.10 -3.90 -16.36
CA TYR A 198 39.86 -5.14 -16.19
C TYR A 198 39.77 -6.02 -17.44
N ALA A 199 40.74 -6.90 -17.63
CA ALA A 199 40.72 -7.84 -18.75
C ALA A 199 39.70 -8.97 -18.53
N SER A 200 39.42 -9.31 -17.27
CA SER A 200 38.52 -10.41 -16.91
C SER A 200 37.72 -10.14 -15.62
N PHE A 201 36.64 -10.90 -15.41
CA PHE A 201 35.89 -10.89 -14.14
C PHE A 201 36.74 -11.42 -12.98
N SER A 202 37.62 -12.40 -13.22
CA SER A 202 38.55 -12.92 -12.20
C SER A 202 39.45 -11.80 -11.67
N GLU A 203 40.09 -11.07 -12.57
CA GLU A 203 40.99 -9.96 -12.23
C GLU A 203 40.24 -8.84 -11.50
N MET A 204 39.02 -8.51 -11.96
CA MET A 204 38.17 -7.53 -11.29
C MET A 204 37.83 -7.96 -9.85
N LEU A 205 37.45 -9.22 -9.64
CA LEU A 205 37.07 -9.74 -8.32
C LEU A 205 38.26 -9.80 -7.35
N GLU A 206 39.46 -10.05 -7.86
CA GLU A 206 40.71 -9.99 -7.10
C GLU A 206 41.05 -8.55 -6.67
N ALA A 207 40.92 -7.58 -7.59
CA ALA A 207 41.30 -6.19 -7.35
C ALA A 207 40.28 -5.40 -6.50
N GLU A 208 38.98 -5.54 -6.79
CA GLU A 208 37.90 -4.73 -6.19
C GLU A 208 37.33 -5.34 -4.90
N SER A 209 37.90 -6.45 -4.42
CA SER A 209 37.43 -7.29 -3.31
C SER A 209 36.09 -7.98 -3.60
N LEU A 210 36.13 -9.31 -3.68
CA LEU A 210 34.96 -10.19 -3.91
C LEU A 210 33.75 -9.82 -3.04
N THR A 211 33.92 -9.48 -1.76
CA THR A 211 32.81 -9.13 -0.87
C THR A 211 32.10 -7.82 -1.22
N LYS A 212 32.77 -6.88 -1.88
CA LYS A 212 32.17 -5.61 -2.32
C LYS A 212 31.41 -5.77 -3.64
N VAL A 213 31.84 -6.71 -4.47
CA VAL A 213 31.24 -7.02 -5.77
C VAL A 213 30.12 -8.04 -5.64
N LEU A 214 30.34 -9.14 -4.92
CA LEU A 214 29.40 -10.25 -4.72
C LEU A 214 29.35 -10.65 -3.23
N PRO A 215 28.67 -9.87 -2.37
CA PRO A 215 28.48 -10.22 -0.97
C PRO A 215 27.89 -11.62 -0.78
N GLY A 216 28.53 -12.43 0.08
CA GLY A 216 28.12 -13.80 0.41
C GLY A 216 28.86 -14.90 -0.37
N VAL A 217 29.53 -14.55 -1.47
CA VAL A 217 30.35 -15.47 -2.26
C VAL A 217 31.72 -15.66 -1.60
N LYS A 218 32.22 -16.90 -1.56
CA LYS A 218 33.44 -17.25 -0.80
C LYS A 218 34.69 -17.38 -1.66
N ALA A 219 34.53 -17.68 -2.95
CA ALA A 219 35.63 -17.94 -3.87
C ALA A 219 35.47 -17.13 -5.17
N ILE A 220 36.59 -16.75 -5.80
CA ILE A 220 36.58 -15.97 -7.04
C ILE A 220 35.98 -16.79 -8.17
N GLU A 221 36.28 -18.08 -8.23
CA GLU A 221 35.77 -19.01 -9.23
C GLU A 221 34.23 -19.07 -9.18
N GLU A 222 33.65 -19.16 -7.98
CA GLU A 222 32.20 -19.10 -7.77
C GLU A 222 31.63 -17.75 -8.24
N GLY A 223 32.36 -16.65 -7.99
CA GLY A 223 31.98 -15.32 -8.47
C GLY A 223 31.99 -15.20 -9.99
N VAL A 224 32.97 -15.80 -10.66
CA VAL A 224 33.04 -15.84 -12.13
C VAL A 224 31.88 -16.66 -12.69
N GLU A 225 31.54 -17.80 -12.09
CA GLU A 225 30.38 -18.62 -12.51
C GLU A 225 29.04 -17.86 -12.42
N ILE A 226 28.89 -16.96 -11.44
CA ILE A 226 27.73 -16.07 -11.39
C ILE A 226 27.68 -15.15 -12.62
N TYR A 227 28.80 -14.57 -13.03
CA TYR A 227 28.87 -13.73 -14.23
C TYR A 227 28.68 -14.53 -15.53
N ARG A 228 29.07 -15.81 -15.56
CA ARG A 228 28.88 -16.71 -16.71
C ARG A 228 27.42 -16.95 -17.04
N LYS A 229 26.52 -16.82 -16.06
CA LYS A 229 25.06 -16.85 -16.29
C LYS A 229 24.57 -15.71 -17.19
N PHE A 230 25.33 -14.61 -17.27
CA PHE A 230 24.93 -13.40 -18.00
C PHE A 230 25.84 -13.08 -19.20
N TYR A 231 27.12 -13.48 -19.13
CA TYR A 231 28.13 -13.11 -20.12
C TYR A 231 28.97 -14.32 -20.53
N SER A 232 29.07 -14.55 -21.84
CA SER A 232 29.99 -15.55 -22.38
C SER A 232 31.45 -15.11 -22.23
N GLU A 233 32.35 -16.09 -22.13
CA GLU A 233 33.80 -15.85 -22.09
C GLU A 233 34.32 -15.09 -23.30
N GLU A 234 33.76 -15.36 -24.48
CA GLU A 234 34.13 -14.66 -25.70
C GLU A 234 33.81 -13.16 -25.60
N LYS A 235 32.63 -12.82 -25.04
CA LYS A 235 32.20 -11.43 -24.87
C LYS A 235 33.06 -10.70 -23.85
N GLU A 236 33.38 -11.35 -22.74
CA GLU A 236 34.34 -10.84 -21.77
C GLU A 236 35.71 -10.61 -22.40
N ARG A 237 36.29 -11.62 -23.05
CA ARG A 237 37.63 -11.52 -23.66
C ARG A 237 37.72 -10.42 -24.72
N SER A 238 36.65 -10.21 -25.47
CA SER A 238 36.62 -9.24 -26.57
C SER A 238 36.46 -7.80 -26.10
N ASN A 239 35.84 -7.57 -24.93
CA ASN A 239 35.46 -6.23 -24.48
C ASN A 239 36.13 -5.82 -23.15
N GLY A 240 36.52 -6.79 -22.33
CA GLY A 240 36.89 -6.59 -20.93
C GLY A 240 35.68 -6.39 -20.03
N VAL A 241 35.98 -5.99 -18.79
CA VAL A 241 35.01 -5.82 -17.70
C VAL A 241 35.17 -4.43 -17.08
N LEU A 242 34.06 -3.87 -16.61
CA LEU A 242 33.97 -2.64 -15.83
C LEU A 242 33.57 -2.97 -14.40
N ALA A 243 34.31 -2.45 -13.43
CA ALA A 243 33.87 -2.31 -12.06
C ALA A 243 33.33 -0.90 -11.85
N ILE A 244 32.03 -0.78 -11.58
CA ILE A 244 31.36 0.50 -11.35
C ILE A 244 31.20 0.65 -9.84
N CYS A 245 32.07 1.44 -9.20
CA CYS A 245 32.00 1.74 -7.79
C CYS A 245 30.87 2.74 -7.53
N VAL A 246 29.97 2.44 -6.60
CA VAL A 246 28.74 3.21 -6.39
C VAL A 246 28.49 3.52 -4.91
N THR A 247 27.84 4.65 -4.67
CA THR A 247 27.32 5.03 -3.35
C THR A 247 25.90 5.57 -3.49
N LYS A 248 25.09 5.41 -2.44
CA LYS A 248 23.72 5.93 -2.42
C LYS A 248 23.71 7.42 -2.06
N PRO A 249 23.30 8.34 -2.95
CA PRO A 249 23.13 9.75 -2.62
C PRO A 249 21.92 9.97 -1.70
N ALA A 250 21.93 11.09 -0.96
CA ALA A 250 20.86 11.45 -0.04
C ALA A 250 19.53 11.76 -0.75
N ALA A 251 19.59 12.38 -1.94
CA ALA A 251 18.41 12.66 -2.75
C ALA A 251 17.97 11.37 -3.46
N GLN A 252 16.72 10.95 -3.23
CA GLN A 252 16.17 9.73 -3.81
C GLN A 252 14.73 9.96 -4.27
N PRO A 253 14.33 9.39 -5.42
CA PRO A 253 12.99 9.62 -5.97
C PRO A 253 11.89 9.04 -5.07
N TYR A 254 12.15 7.92 -4.39
CA TYR A 254 11.18 7.28 -3.50
C TYR A 254 10.93 8.10 -2.22
N ILE A 255 11.85 8.98 -1.81
CA ILE A 255 11.65 9.85 -0.64
C ILE A 255 10.61 10.93 -0.96
N SER A 256 10.73 11.56 -2.12
CA SER A 256 9.74 12.55 -2.57
C SER A 256 8.38 11.89 -2.82
N LEU A 257 8.35 10.70 -3.43
CA LEU A 257 7.10 9.96 -3.64
C LEU A 257 6.43 9.53 -2.32
N ALA A 258 7.21 9.02 -1.36
CA ALA A 258 6.73 8.70 -0.01
C ALA A 258 6.09 9.91 0.68
N SER A 259 6.71 11.08 0.56
CA SER A 259 6.19 12.32 1.12
C SER A 259 4.82 12.66 0.54
N ILE A 260 4.65 12.56 -0.79
CA ILE A 260 3.36 12.77 -1.47
C ILE A 260 2.31 11.75 -0.99
N LEU A 261 2.68 10.48 -0.89
CA LEU A 261 1.78 9.40 -0.47
C LEU A 261 1.29 9.58 0.98
N SER A 262 2.18 10.02 1.88
CA SER A 262 1.88 10.17 3.30
C SER A 262 0.70 11.12 3.56
N VAL A 263 0.57 12.19 2.77
CA VAL A 263 -0.49 13.20 2.95
C VAL A 263 -1.72 12.89 2.11
N SER A 264 -1.54 12.42 0.86
CA SER A 264 -2.66 12.04 -0.04
C SER A 264 -3.65 11.07 0.63
N MET A 265 -3.15 10.26 1.56
CA MET A 265 -3.91 9.22 2.25
C MET A 265 -4.44 9.63 3.62
N LEU A 266 -3.90 10.69 4.22
CA LEU A 266 -4.50 11.33 5.39
C LEU A 266 -5.80 12.05 4.99
N ASP A 267 -5.80 12.70 3.83
CA ASP A 267 -6.99 13.35 3.28
C ASP A 267 -8.05 12.36 2.81
N LEU A 268 -7.66 11.13 2.42
CA LEU A 268 -8.63 10.06 2.12
C LEU A 268 -9.54 9.79 3.33
N LYS A 269 -9.01 9.84 4.56
CA LYS A 269 -9.81 9.67 5.78
C LYS A 269 -10.82 10.82 5.95
N GLU A 270 -10.46 12.05 5.59
CA GLU A 270 -11.32 13.22 5.69
C GLU A 270 -12.34 13.30 4.54
N ILE A 271 -11.94 12.94 3.31
CA ILE A 271 -12.82 12.78 2.16
C ILE A 271 -13.87 11.70 2.47
N ILE A 272 -13.47 10.56 3.02
CA ILE A 272 -14.37 9.51 3.51
C ILE A 272 -15.33 10.06 4.58
N GLN A 273 -14.86 10.87 5.52
CA GLN A 273 -15.72 11.51 6.51
C GLN A 273 -16.72 12.50 5.88
N SER A 274 -16.31 13.25 4.87
CA SER A 274 -17.17 14.20 4.15
C SER A 274 -18.25 13.49 3.32
N LEU A 275 -17.94 12.34 2.73
CA LEU A 275 -18.90 11.50 2.00
C LEU A 275 -19.98 10.97 2.95
N LYS A 276 -19.57 10.50 4.14
CA LYS A 276 -20.52 10.08 5.20
C LYS A 276 -21.45 11.19 5.66
N PHE A 277 -20.96 12.42 5.73
CA PHE A 277 -21.78 13.57 6.11
C PHE A 277 -22.88 13.87 5.07
N LYS A 278 -22.59 13.66 3.78
CA LYS A 278 -23.58 13.83 2.70
C LYS A 278 -24.68 12.77 2.74
N ASP A 279 -24.34 11.51 2.99
CA ASP A 279 -25.33 10.43 3.12
C ASP A 279 -26.23 10.68 4.35
N ALA A 280 -25.66 11.16 5.46
CA ALA A 280 -26.44 11.53 6.65
C ALA A 280 -27.41 12.70 6.41
N ILE A 281 -27.04 13.70 5.61
CA ILE A 281 -27.95 14.80 5.22
C ILE A 281 -29.06 14.29 4.29
N HIS A 282 -28.74 13.42 3.34
CA HIS A 282 -29.72 12.86 2.40
C HIS A 282 -30.77 11.97 3.09
N HIS A 283 -30.40 11.28 4.17
CA HIS A 283 -31.33 10.45 4.95
C HIS A 283 -32.12 11.22 6.02
N GLY A 284 -31.78 12.48 6.30
CA GLY A 284 -32.50 13.36 7.25
C GLY A 284 -33.61 14.22 6.63
N GLY A 285 -33.72 14.26 5.31
CA GLY A 285 -34.78 14.97 4.57
C GLY A 285 -35.92 14.04 4.19
N ALA A 286 -37.17 14.47 4.44
CA ALA A 286 -38.37 13.67 4.27
C ALA A 286 -38.47 12.91 2.92
N SER A 287 -38.90 11.66 3.04
CA SER A 287 -39.38 10.75 1.99
C SER A 287 -40.16 11.45 0.85
N THR A 288 -39.57 11.47 -0.34
CA THR A 288 -40.30 11.24 -1.61
C THR A 288 -39.37 10.54 -2.59
N GLY A 289 -39.78 9.38 -3.08
CA GLY A 289 -38.93 8.45 -3.81
C GLY A 289 -38.40 8.96 -5.14
N MET A 290 -37.15 8.58 -5.43
CA MET A 290 -36.66 8.18 -6.75
C MET A 290 -35.36 7.40 -6.51
N HIS A 291 -35.40 6.07 -6.72
CA HIS A 291 -34.20 5.26 -6.87
C HIS A 291 -33.53 5.65 -8.19
N SER A 292 -32.42 6.37 -8.10
CA SER A 292 -31.43 6.44 -9.17
C SER A 292 -30.09 6.78 -8.54
N SER A 293 -29.23 5.77 -8.39
CA SER A 293 -27.81 5.94 -8.16
C SER A 293 -27.26 6.93 -9.20
N PRO A 294 -26.41 7.91 -8.83
CA PRO A 294 -25.78 8.76 -9.83
C PRO A 294 -24.76 7.92 -10.57
N THR A 295 -25.17 7.30 -11.68
CA THR A 295 -24.25 6.78 -12.69
C THR A 295 -23.54 7.98 -13.29
N TYR A 296 -22.34 8.28 -12.77
CA TYR A 296 -21.42 9.24 -13.34
C TYR A 296 -20.83 8.67 -14.64
N ASN A 297 -21.62 8.70 -15.71
CA ASN A 297 -21.12 8.52 -17.08
C ASN A 297 -20.58 9.86 -17.63
N GLY A 298 -19.74 10.53 -16.84
CA GLY A 298 -18.91 11.62 -17.31
C GLY A 298 -17.59 11.03 -17.77
N MET A 299 -17.42 10.91 -19.09
CA MET A 299 -16.19 10.45 -19.72
C MET A 299 -14.99 11.23 -19.13
N LEU A 300 -14.20 10.58 -18.27
CA LEU A 300 -12.96 11.14 -17.74
C LEU A 300 -12.01 11.33 -18.92
N SER A 301 -12.00 12.53 -19.49
CA SER A 301 -10.93 12.97 -20.38
C SER A 301 -9.59 12.71 -19.69
N SER A 302 -8.61 12.18 -20.43
CA SER A 302 -7.24 11.94 -19.96
C SER A 302 -6.59 13.16 -19.32
N SER A 303 -7.10 14.36 -19.59
CA SER A 303 -6.63 15.64 -19.01
C SER A 303 -7.03 15.85 -17.54
N ASN A 304 -8.02 15.11 -17.02
CA ASN A 304 -8.60 15.35 -15.69
C ASN A 304 -8.32 14.24 -14.68
N PHE A 305 -7.61 13.18 -15.07
CA PHE A 305 -7.26 12.10 -14.16
C PHE A 305 -6.15 12.54 -13.21
N ASN A 306 -6.45 12.67 -11.92
CA ASN A 306 -5.54 13.01 -10.82
C ASN A 306 -5.87 12.18 -9.57
N ILE A 307 -5.13 12.36 -8.47
CA ILE A 307 -5.37 11.60 -7.23
C ILE A 307 -6.82 11.73 -6.73
N PHE A 308 -7.42 12.91 -6.83
CA PHE A 308 -8.78 13.15 -6.34
C PHE A 308 -9.81 12.41 -7.19
N THR A 309 -9.67 12.44 -8.51
CA THR A 309 -10.53 11.66 -9.40
C THR A 309 -10.28 10.17 -9.30
N PHE A 310 -9.06 9.73 -8.94
CA PHE A 310 -8.78 8.34 -8.61
C PHE A 310 -9.57 7.94 -7.36
N ILE A 311 -9.46 8.72 -6.28
CA ILE A 311 -10.19 8.48 -5.02
C ILE A 311 -11.71 8.53 -5.22
N GLN A 312 -12.21 9.48 -6.00
CA GLN A 312 -13.64 9.58 -6.34
C GLN A 312 -14.11 8.46 -7.28
N GLY A 313 -13.23 8.01 -8.18
CA GLY A 313 -13.49 6.90 -9.09
C GLY A 313 -13.48 5.54 -8.39
N LEU A 314 -12.80 5.43 -7.25
CA LEU A 314 -12.95 4.29 -6.36
C LEU A 314 -14.38 4.33 -5.81
N SER A 315 -15.25 3.47 -6.36
CA SER A 315 -16.55 3.16 -5.77
C SER A 315 -16.40 2.84 -4.27
N TYR A 316 -17.48 2.88 -3.50
CA TYR A 316 -17.45 2.47 -2.09
C TYR A 316 -16.78 1.10 -1.89
N GLY A 317 -17.01 0.15 -2.80
CA GLY A 317 -16.33 -1.14 -2.83
C GLY A 317 -14.82 -1.03 -3.09
N GLY A 318 -14.36 -0.14 -3.96
CA GLY A 318 -12.93 0.14 -4.17
C GLY A 318 -12.26 0.69 -2.91
N LEU A 319 -12.91 1.65 -2.23
CA LEU A 319 -12.44 2.20 -0.96
C LEU A 319 -12.43 1.16 0.17
N GLN A 320 -13.45 0.31 0.26
CA GLN A 320 -13.50 -0.78 1.24
C GLN A 320 -12.31 -1.72 1.08
N ARG A 321 -12.03 -2.21 -0.13
CA ARG A 321 -10.90 -3.11 -0.40
C ARG A 321 -9.56 -2.45 -0.07
N LEU A 322 -9.43 -1.17 -0.42
CA LEU A 322 -8.26 -0.36 -0.09
C LEU A 322 -8.03 -0.28 1.43
N LEU A 323 -9.12 -0.16 2.19
CA LEU A 323 -9.11 -0.16 3.66
C LEU A 323 -9.02 -1.56 4.28
N GLY A 324 -8.80 -2.60 3.47
CA GLY A 324 -8.62 -3.98 3.95
C GLY A 324 -9.91 -4.70 4.32
N PHE A 325 -11.06 -4.25 3.81
CA PHE A 325 -12.32 -4.98 3.98
C PHE A 325 -12.24 -6.35 3.32
N VAL A 326 -12.73 -7.34 4.04
CA VAL A 326 -13.05 -8.63 3.47
C VAL A 326 -14.44 -8.55 2.85
N HIS A 327 -14.55 -8.94 1.58
CA HIS A 327 -15.83 -9.04 0.89
C HIS A 327 -16.31 -10.49 0.94
N THR A 328 -17.43 -10.71 1.62
CA THR A 328 -18.11 -12.00 1.68
C THR A 328 -19.52 -11.88 1.10
N VAL A 329 -20.20 -13.01 0.91
CA VAL A 329 -21.63 -13.00 0.61
C VAL A 329 -22.37 -12.26 1.75
N GLY A 330 -23.13 -11.23 1.41
CA GLY A 330 -23.83 -10.38 2.38
C GLY A 330 -23.05 -9.13 2.84
N THR A 331 -21.86 -8.85 2.29
CA THR A 331 -21.16 -7.57 2.48
C THR A 331 -21.92 -6.44 1.78
N THR A 332 -22.14 -5.33 2.48
CA THR A 332 -22.68 -4.09 1.91
C THR A 332 -21.56 -3.36 1.18
N VAL A 333 -21.69 -3.16 -0.14
CA VAL A 333 -20.65 -2.53 -0.98
C VAL A 333 -20.78 -1.02 -1.12
N GLU A 334 -21.79 -0.41 -0.49
CA GLU A 334 -22.12 1.03 -0.59
C GLU A 334 -21.85 1.81 0.71
N ALA A 335 -21.04 1.26 1.63
CA ALA A 335 -20.81 1.88 2.94
C ALA A 335 -19.32 1.89 3.33
N LEU A 336 -18.88 2.90 4.07
CA LEU A 336 -17.49 3.04 4.52
C LEU A 336 -17.33 2.66 6.01
N PRO A 337 -16.15 2.21 6.47
CA PRO A 337 -15.92 1.89 7.87
C PRO A 337 -16.21 3.09 8.77
N PRO A 338 -16.91 2.93 9.90
CA PRO A 338 -17.06 3.99 10.89
C PRO A 338 -15.71 4.57 11.34
N PRO A 339 -15.62 5.88 11.62
CA PRO A 339 -14.42 6.45 12.21
C PRO A 339 -14.07 5.77 13.52
N ARG A 340 -12.77 5.54 13.76
CA ARG A 340 -12.29 4.94 15.02
C ARG A 340 -12.73 5.75 16.25
N SER A 341 -12.80 7.07 16.14
CA SER A 341 -13.34 7.95 17.18
C SER A 341 -14.79 7.63 17.51
N THR A 342 -15.64 7.42 16.49
CA THR A 342 -17.03 7.01 16.65
C THR A 342 -17.13 5.65 17.37
N LEU A 343 -16.36 4.65 16.92
CA LEU A 343 -16.34 3.31 17.54
C LEU A 343 -15.94 3.36 19.03
N LEU A 344 -14.93 4.16 19.36
CA LEU A 344 -14.47 4.32 20.74
C LEU A 344 -15.46 5.13 21.57
N SER A 345 -16.08 6.17 21.00
CA SER A 345 -17.07 6.98 21.69
C SER A 345 -18.30 6.17 22.09
N SER A 346 -18.85 5.36 21.18
CA SER A 346 -20.00 4.50 21.45
C SER A 346 -19.68 3.39 22.44
N PHE A 347 -18.46 2.85 22.41
CA PHE A 347 -17.99 1.86 23.39
C PHE A 347 -17.85 2.43 24.81
N LEU A 348 -17.50 3.71 24.93
CA LEU A 348 -17.26 4.39 26.20
C LEU A 348 -18.50 5.09 26.78
N LEU A 349 -19.66 4.98 26.13
CA LEU A 349 -20.91 5.52 26.67
C LEU A 349 -21.26 4.91 28.03
N PRO A 350 -21.79 5.70 28.99
CA PRO A 350 -22.30 5.17 30.25
C PRO A 350 -23.44 4.18 30.02
N HIS A 351 -23.36 3.01 30.65
CA HIS A 351 -24.38 1.97 30.49
C HIS A 351 -25.72 2.36 31.12
N ASN A 352 -25.67 3.02 32.28
CA ASN A 352 -26.83 3.51 33.02
C ASN A 352 -26.64 5.00 33.34
N PRO A 353 -26.85 5.90 32.37
CA PRO A 353 -26.58 7.34 32.55
C PRO A 353 -27.44 7.98 33.65
N ASN A 354 -28.59 7.38 33.98
CA ASN A 354 -29.52 7.88 35.00
C ASN A 354 -29.13 7.48 36.44
N VAL A 355 -28.04 6.72 36.62
CA VAL A 355 -27.58 6.26 37.94
C VAL A 355 -26.26 6.96 38.25
N GLU A 356 -26.31 8.04 39.02
CA GLU A 356 -25.16 8.91 39.31
C GLU A 356 -23.96 8.16 39.92
N SER A 357 -24.20 7.08 40.66
CA SER A 357 -23.13 6.27 41.28
C SER A 357 -22.47 5.26 40.34
N SER A 358 -23.01 5.05 39.14
CA SER A 358 -22.53 4.04 38.19
C SER A 358 -21.78 4.70 37.04
N THR A 359 -20.46 4.51 37.00
CA THR A 359 -19.61 5.00 35.89
C THR A 359 -19.31 3.92 34.86
N LEU A 360 -19.90 2.72 35.01
CA LEU A 360 -19.66 1.59 34.11
C LEU A 360 -20.07 1.91 32.67
N THR A 361 -19.19 1.64 31.71
CA THR A 361 -19.49 1.84 30.29
C THR A 361 -20.20 0.65 29.66
N ASP A 362 -20.86 0.88 28.52
CA ASP A 362 -21.45 -0.19 27.71
C ASP A 362 -20.42 -1.24 27.30
N GLY A 363 -19.21 -0.81 26.93
CA GLY A 363 -18.09 -1.71 26.65
C GLY A 363 -17.70 -2.59 27.83
N ALA A 364 -17.60 -2.02 29.03
CA ALA A 364 -17.30 -2.78 30.24
C ALA A 364 -18.43 -3.72 30.63
N ARG A 365 -19.68 -3.32 30.44
CA ARG A 365 -20.84 -4.19 30.66
C ARG A 365 -20.87 -5.35 29.67
N ALA A 366 -20.55 -5.10 28.40
CA ALA A 366 -20.45 -6.13 27.39
C ALA A 366 -19.32 -7.12 27.75
N LEU A 367 -18.13 -6.64 28.11
CA LEU A 367 -17.00 -7.49 28.48
C LEU A 367 -17.34 -8.45 29.64
N ALA A 368 -18.13 -7.99 30.62
CA ALA A 368 -18.58 -8.83 31.74
C ALA A 368 -19.30 -10.12 31.28
N LYS A 369 -19.99 -10.08 30.14
CA LYS A 369 -20.69 -11.25 29.58
C LYS A 369 -19.72 -12.26 28.97
N HIS A 370 -18.55 -11.82 28.55
CA HIS A 370 -17.55 -12.63 27.83
C HIS A 370 -16.48 -13.20 28.75
N VAL A 371 -16.11 -12.50 29.83
CA VAL A 371 -15.11 -12.98 30.80
C VAL A 371 -15.51 -14.33 31.41
N ASN A 372 -16.82 -14.55 31.62
CA ASN A 372 -17.34 -15.83 32.14
C ASN A 372 -17.47 -16.93 31.07
N ARG A 373 -17.21 -16.63 29.79
CA ARG A 373 -17.32 -17.55 28.65
C ARG A 373 -15.97 -18.01 28.11
N SER A 374 -14.86 -17.42 28.58
CA SER A 374 -13.50 -17.77 28.16
C SER A 374 -12.75 -18.51 29.29
N SER A 375 -12.60 -19.83 29.15
CA SER A 375 -11.80 -20.67 30.06
C SER A 375 -10.32 -20.26 30.08
N SER A 376 -9.82 -19.77 28.95
CA SER A 376 -8.46 -19.26 28.75
C SER A 376 -8.20 -17.91 29.43
N LYS A 377 -9.23 -17.25 30.00
CA LYS A 377 -9.16 -15.89 30.57
C LYS A 377 -8.61 -14.85 29.59
N TYR A 378 -8.87 -15.03 28.29
CA TYR A 378 -8.40 -14.12 27.24
C TYR A 378 -8.80 -12.66 27.52
N TRP A 379 -10.04 -12.45 27.97
CA TRP A 379 -10.59 -11.13 28.30
C TRP A 379 -10.08 -10.54 29.63
N GLY A 380 -9.20 -11.23 30.33
CA GLY A 380 -8.60 -10.81 31.59
C GLY A 380 -9.49 -11.01 32.82
N ALA A 381 -8.99 -10.58 33.98
CA ALA A 381 -9.67 -10.71 35.26
C ALA A 381 -10.65 -9.55 35.50
N TYR A 382 -11.94 -9.80 35.30
CA TYR A 382 -12.99 -8.80 35.48
C TYR A 382 -13.38 -8.68 36.96
N GLY A 383 -13.01 -7.56 37.59
CA GLY A 383 -13.29 -7.31 39.00
C GLY A 383 -12.91 -5.88 39.42
N GLY A 384 -13.13 -5.57 40.70
CA GLY A 384 -12.83 -4.25 41.27
C GLY A 384 -13.88 -3.18 40.96
N SER A 385 -13.46 -1.92 41.01
CA SER A 385 -14.31 -0.76 40.76
C SER A 385 -14.74 -0.64 39.30
N ASP A 386 -15.74 0.19 39.01
CA ASP A 386 -16.14 0.51 37.63
C ASP A 386 -14.97 1.08 36.81
N SER A 387 -14.10 1.88 37.44
CA SER A 387 -12.87 2.37 36.81
C SER A 387 -11.96 1.23 36.36
N ASN A 388 -11.78 0.19 37.19
CA ASN A 388 -10.96 -0.98 36.84
C ASN A 388 -11.57 -1.76 35.66
N LYS A 389 -12.89 -1.97 35.69
CA LYS A 389 -13.62 -2.69 34.62
C LYS A 389 -13.60 -1.92 33.31
N ASN A 390 -13.81 -0.60 33.35
CA ASN A 390 -13.75 0.28 32.20
C ASN A 390 -12.35 0.31 31.59
N LYS A 391 -11.30 0.36 32.42
CA LYS A 391 -9.91 0.28 31.96
C LYS A 391 -9.65 -1.04 31.24
N LEU A 392 -10.01 -2.17 31.85
CA LEU A 392 -9.84 -3.49 31.23
C LEU A 392 -10.55 -3.58 29.87
N ALA A 393 -11.80 -3.10 29.80
CA ALA A 393 -12.57 -3.08 28.57
C ALA A 393 -11.96 -2.17 27.49
N LYS A 394 -11.45 -0.99 27.89
CA LYS A 394 -10.75 -0.08 27.00
C LYS A 394 -9.44 -0.68 26.46
N ASP A 395 -8.68 -1.38 27.31
CA ASP A 395 -7.45 -2.04 26.91
C ASP A 395 -7.77 -3.17 25.90
N ALA A 396 -8.81 -3.98 26.18
CA ALA A 396 -9.26 -5.04 25.28
C ALA A 396 -9.70 -4.52 23.90
N ILE A 397 -10.57 -3.49 23.85
CA ILE A 397 -11.01 -2.95 22.55
C ILE A 397 -9.88 -2.26 21.79
N SER A 398 -8.97 -1.58 22.50
CA SER A 398 -7.80 -0.95 21.89
C SER A 398 -6.87 -1.99 21.28
N HIS A 399 -6.70 -3.14 21.95
CA HIS A 399 -5.94 -4.27 21.44
C HIS A 399 -6.58 -4.85 20.17
N LEU A 400 -7.90 -5.11 20.16
CA LEU A 400 -8.61 -5.63 18.99
C LEU A 400 -8.50 -4.68 17.80
N ILE A 401 -8.68 -3.37 17.98
CA ILE A 401 -8.56 -2.41 16.89
C ILE A 401 -7.11 -2.33 16.38
N ALA A 402 -6.12 -2.43 17.27
CA ALA A 402 -4.71 -2.36 16.89
C ALA A 402 -4.20 -3.61 16.15
N HIS A 403 -4.76 -4.79 16.44
CA HIS A 403 -4.33 -6.08 15.85
C HIS A 403 -5.38 -6.67 14.90
N CYS A 404 -6.36 -5.86 14.47
CA CYS A 404 -7.41 -6.26 13.56
C CYS A 404 -6.80 -6.69 12.21
N CYS A 405 -6.97 -7.96 11.86
CA CYS A 405 -6.55 -8.51 10.56
C CYS A 405 -7.73 -8.84 9.65
N TRP A 406 -8.96 -8.71 10.15
CA TRP A 406 -10.18 -8.97 9.43
C TRP A 406 -11.23 -7.94 9.81
N LEU A 407 -11.82 -7.27 8.82
CA LEU A 407 -12.94 -6.36 9.05
C LEU A 407 -13.95 -6.43 7.90
N ASN A 408 -15.23 -6.22 8.22
CA ASN A 408 -16.31 -6.26 7.24
C ASN A 408 -17.51 -5.39 7.66
N LEU A 409 -18.31 -4.97 6.68
CA LEU A 409 -19.66 -4.42 6.83
C LEU A 409 -20.63 -5.41 6.21
N HIS A 410 -21.32 -6.20 7.03
CA HIS A 410 -22.16 -7.30 6.55
C HIS A 410 -23.45 -7.45 7.33
N ILE A 411 -24.42 -8.13 6.74
CA ILE A 411 -25.72 -8.37 7.38
C ILE A 411 -25.58 -9.51 8.39
N VAL A 412 -25.93 -9.25 9.65
CA VAL A 412 -26.01 -10.24 10.73
C VAL A 412 -27.38 -10.19 11.39
N PRO A 413 -28.24 -11.21 11.23
CA PRO A 413 -29.49 -11.30 11.97
C PRO A 413 -29.27 -11.45 13.49
N PRO A 414 -30.09 -10.84 14.36
CA PRO A 414 -31.21 -9.93 14.06
C PRO A 414 -30.80 -8.45 13.93
N HIS A 415 -29.51 -8.14 13.88
CA HIS A 415 -28.97 -6.79 14.00
C HIS A 415 -28.97 -5.96 12.70
N GLY A 416 -29.20 -6.59 11.55
CA GLY A 416 -29.10 -5.91 10.25
C GLY A 416 -27.63 -5.76 9.82
N VAL A 417 -27.29 -4.66 9.16
CA VAL A 417 -25.90 -4.37 8.76
C VAL A 417 -25.07 -4.00 9.98
N VAL A 418 -23.91 -4.63 10.13
CA VAL A 418 -23.01 -4.43 11.26
C VAL A 418 -21.58 -4.24 10.79
N TYR A 419 -20.86 -3.35 11.47
CA TYR A 419 -19.41 -3.25 11.33
C TYR A 419 -18.75 -4.24 12.29
N GLU A 420 -17.93 -5.14 11.76
CA GLU A 420 -17.28 -6.20 12.52
C GLU A 420 -15.78 -6.19 12.30
N ILE A 421 -15.02 -6.34 13.38
CA ILE A 421 -13.56 -6.54 13.35
C ILE A 421 -13.20 -7.83 14.06
N ARG A 422 -12.14 -8.49 13.59
CA ARG A 422 -11.55 -9.67 14.22
C ARG A 422 -10.02 -9.65 14.13
N ILE A 423 -9.41 -10.26 15.14
CA ILE A 423 -7.99 -10.59 15.15
C ILE A 423 -7.78 -12.04 14.68
N ALA A 424 -6.52 -12.44 14.48
CA ALA A 424 -6.17 -13.75 13.91
C ALA A 424 -6.74 -14.94 14.70
N ASP A 425 -6.78 -14.83 16.04
CA ASP A 425 -7.31 -15.87 16.92
C ASP A 425 -8.85 -15.95 16.91
N GLY A 426 -9.53 -15.14 16.10
CA GLY A 426 -10.98 -15.16 15.91
C GLY A 426 -11.76 -14.29 16.89
N TYR A 427 -11.16 -13.77 17.96
CA TYR A 427 -11.78 -12.78 18.84
C TYR A 427 -12.10 -11.49 18.09
N GLY A 428 -13.16 -10.80 18.50
CA GLY A 428 -13.59 -9.61 17.77
C GLY A 428 -14.57 -8.71 18.50
N ALA A 429 -15.08 -7.74 17.76
CA ALA A 429 -16.01 -6.74 18.24
C ALA A 429 -16.94 -6.29 17.11
N ARG A 430 -18.16 -5.86 17.48
CA ARG A 430 -19.19 -5.47 16.53
C ARG A 430 -19.90 -4.19 16.94
N TRP A 431 -20.23 -3.37 15.94
CA TRP A 431 -21.03 -2.16 16.06
C TRP A 431 -22.16 -2.14 15.03
N SER A 432 -23.10 -1.22 15.20
CA SER A 432 -24.00 -0.81 14.10
C SER A 432 -23.20 -0.37 12.87
N GLU A 433 -23.85 -0.38 11.70
CA GLU A 433 -23.27 0.05 10.42
C GLU A 433 -22.55 1.41 10.48
N ASP A 434 -23.11 2.37 11.21
CA ASP A 434 -22.58 3.73 11.40
C ASP A 434 -21.56 3.85 12.55
N GLY A 435 -21.37 2.78 13.35
CA GLY A 435 -20.49 2.73 14.50
C GLY A 435 -21.02 3.42 15.76
N THR A 436 -22.20 4.02 15.73
CA THR A 436 -22.75 4.82 16.85
C THR A 436 -23.24 3.96 18.01
N LYS A 437 -23.42 2.65 17.80
CA LYS A 437 -23.84 1.70 18.83
C LYS A 437 -22.90 0.50 18.89
N PHE A 438 -22.30 0.26 20.06
CA PHE A 438 -21.57 -0.97 20.31
C PHE A 438 -22.56 -2.14 20.51
N ILE A 439 -22.38 -3.22 19.77
CA ILE A 439 -23.25 -4.40 19.82
C ILE A 439 -22.67 -5.43 20.80
N GLY A 440 -21.37 -5.70 20.74
CA GLY A 440 -20.72 -6.62 21.67
C GLY A 440 -19.37 -7.16 21.18
N PHE A 441 -18.73 -7.92 22.05
CA PHE A 441 -17.54 -8.70 21.72
C PHE A 441 -17.92 -10.01 21.03
N LEU A 442 -16.94 -10.63 20.38
CA LEU A 442 -17.08 -11.85 19.61
C LEU A 442 -16.03 -12.86 20.06
N GLU A 443 -16.47 -14.10 20.20
CA GLU A 443 -15.61 -15.24 20.46
C GLU A 443 -15.10 -15.84 19.13
N PRO A 444 -14.03 -16.64 19.17
CA PRO A 444 -13.59 -17.42 18.02
C PRO A 444 -14.71 -18.31 17.49
N TYR A 445 -14.68 -18.60 16.19
CA TYR A 445 -15.62 -19.54 15.60
C TYR A 445 -15.48 -20.92 16.25
N MET A 446 -16.61 -21.54 16.58
CA MET A 446 -16.69 -22.88 17.15
C MET A 446 -17.86 -23.63 16.50
N GLU A 447 -17.63 -24.88 16.13
CA GLU A 447 -18.70 -25.78 15.70
C GLU A 447 -19.72 -25.98 16.83
N ASP A 448 -21.00 -25.75 16.52
CA ASP A 448 -22.11 -25.67 17.47
C ASP A 448 -21.95 -24.63 18.59
N GLY A 449 -21.17 -23.56 18.35
CA GLY A 449 -20.93 -22.50 19.33
C GLY A 449 -22.20 -21.90 19.91
N HIS A 450 -23.24 -21.70 19.08
CA HIS A 450 -24.55 -21.23 19.54
C HIS A 450 -25.18 -22.18 20.59
N SER A 451 -25.19 -23.49 20.31
CA SER A 451 -25.72 -24.52 21.21
C SER A 451 -24.90 -24.65 22.50
N LYS A 452 -23.61 -24.30 22.46
CA LYS A 452 -22.68 -24.31 23.61
C LYS A 452 -22.60 -22.96 24.33
N GLY A 453 -23.38 -21.96 23.90
CA GLY A 453 -23.36 -20.60 24.46
C GLY A 453 -22.04 -19.87 24.26
N TRP A 454 -21.25 -20.28 23.26
CA TRP A 454 -19.92 -19.77 22.94
C TRP A 454 -18.96 -19.81 24.13
N LYS A 455 -19.07 -20.85 24.95
CA LYS A 455 -18.12 -21.13 26.03
C LYS A 455 -16.90 -21.84 25.45
N HIS A 456 -15.75 -21.19 25.52
CA HIS A 456 -14.44 -21.75 25.19
C HIS A 456 -13.73 -22.20 26.46
#